data_AF-A0A378RKZ4-F1
#
_entry.id   AF-A0A378RKZ4-F1
#
_cell.length_a   1.000
_cell.length_b   1.000
_cell.length_c   1.000
_cell.angle_alpha   90.00
_cell.angle_beta   90.00
_cell.angle_gamma   90.00
#
_symmetry.space_group_name_H-M   'P 1'
#
loop_
_entity.id
_entity.type
_entity.pdbx_description
1 polymer ?
#
loop_
_entity_poly.entity_id
_entity_poly.type
_entity_poly.pdbx_seq_one_letter_code
_entity_poly.pdbx_strand_id
1 'polypeptide(L)'
;MKRNFLLLATLMVLGTGTMMAKTLATNESSVLTIQTEEVTNQYTITFYDIVTDELVYEEVACVTGQEALDMADAIAEDLGGYDKVYGYVRLDGACEL
;
A
#
# COMPACT_ATOMS: atom_id res chain seq x y z
N MET A 1 -35.49 -12.48 11.55
CA MET A 1 -34.44 -11.94 12.43
C MET A 1 -33.34 -12.97 12.60
N LYS A 2 -32.19 -12.77 11.96
CA LYS A 2 -30.99 -13.63 11.87
C LYS A 2 -29.95 -12.76 11.11
N ARG A 3 -28.68 -12.55 11.47
CA ARG A 3 -27.71 -13.18 12.38
C ARG A 3 -26.68 -12.12 12.82
N ASN A 4 -26.10 -12.33 14.00
CA ASN A 4 -24.87 -11.73 14.50
C ASN A 4 -23.73 -11.76 13.46
N PHE A 5 -22.92 -10.69 13.41
CA PHE A 5 -21.47 -10.80 13.21
C PHE A 5 -20.78 -9.68 14.01
N LEU A 6 -20.31 -10.03 15.22
CA LEU A 6 -19.33 -9.27 15.97
C LEU A 6 -17.95 -9.64 15.39
N LEU A 7 -17.26 -8.69 14.77
CA LEU A 7 -15.84 -8.83 14.42
C LEU A 7 -15.01 -8.25 15.58
N LEU A 8 -14.65 -9.12 16.52
CA LEU A 8 -13.52 -8.88 17.41
C LEU A 8 -12.23 -9.08 16.60
N ALA A 9 -11.55 -7.99 16.26
CA ALA A 9 -10.16 -8.05 15.82
C ALA A 9 -9.27 -8.17 17.06
N THR A 10 -9.02 -9.40 17.50
CA THR A 10 -8.02 -9.68 18.55
C THR A 10 -6.64 -9.63 17.92
N LEU A 11 -5.98 -8.47 18.02
CA LEU A 11 -4.58 -8.30 17.62
C LEU A 11 -3.69 -8.93 18.71
N MET A 12 -3.30 -10.20 18.52
CA MET A 12 -2.28 -10.82 19.35
C MET A 12 -0.90 -10.37 18.85
N VAL A 13 -0.28 -9.44 19.57
CA VAL A 13 1.14 -9.10 19.41
C VAL A 13 1.94 -9.99 20.35
N LEU A 14 2.58 -11.03 19.81
CA LEU A 14 3.60 -11.84 20.49
C LEU A 14 4.82 -11.92 19.58
N GLY A 15 5.91 -11.25 19.96
CA GLY A 15 7.21 -11.39 19.32
C GLY A 15 7.99 -10.09 19.25
N THR A 16 9.13 -10.03 19.94
CA THR A 16 10.10 -8.94 19.91
C THR A 16 10.75 -8.83 18.53
N GLY A 17 10.32 -7.82 17.77
CA GLY A 17 10.79 -7.43 16.46
C GLY A 17 9.67 -6.58 15.88
N THR A 18 9.83 -5.25 15.90
CA THR A 18 8.76 -4.30 15.54
C THR A 18 8.52 -4.33 14.03
N MET A 19 7.92 -5.39 13.50
CA MET A 19 7.30 -5.38 12.19
C MET A 19 6.01 -4.56 12.31
N MET A 20 6.09 -3.29 11.95
CA MET A 20 4.91 -2.45 11.77
C MET A 20 4.26 -2.88 10.44
N ALA A 21 2.94 -3.00 10.44
CA ALA A 21 2.18 -3.27 9.22
C ALA A 21 1.23 -2.07 9.04
N LYS A 22 1.51 -1.20 8.08
CA LYS A 22 0.63 -0.07 7.74
C LYS A 22 -0.40 -0.55 6.74
N THR A 23 -1.68 -0.40 7.10
CA THR A 23 -2.81 -0.62 6.19
C THR A 23 -3.21 0.73 5.62
N LEU A 24 -3.01 0.95 4.32
CA LEU A 24 -3.72 2.02 3.62
C LEU A 24 -5.13 1.52 3.33
N ALA A 25 -6.13 2.25 3.81
CA ALA A 25 -7.53 2.00 3.51
C ALA A 25 -8.03 3.15 2.63
N THR A 26 -7.98 2.97 1.32
CA THR A 26 -8.70 3.81 0.36
C THR A 26 -10.11 3.24 0.17
N ASN A 27 -11.10 4.14 0.08
CA ASN A 27 -12.52 3.79 -0.02
C ASN A 27 -12.73 2.91 -1.27
N GLU A 28 -13.14 1.67 -1.01
CA GLU A 28 -13.40 0.60 -1.98
C GLU A 28 -12.15 -0.05 -2.62
N SER A 29 -11.50 -0.88 -1.79
CA SER A 29 -10.80 -2.10 -2.18
C SER A 29 -9.35 -1.99 -2.69
N SER A 30 -8.44 -1.55 -1.82
CA SER A 30 -7.09 -2.15 -1.76
C SER A 30 -6.46 -1.95 -0.37
N VAL A 31 -6.72 -2.91 0.53
CA VAL A 31 -5.93 -3.03 1.78
C VAL A 31 -4.62 -3.71 1.42
N LEU A 32 -3.57 -2.93 1.23
CA LEU A 32 -2.23 -3.48 1.10
C LEU A 32 -1.59 -3.54 2.49
N THR A 33 -1.23 -4.75 2.92
CA THR A 33 -0.40 -4.96 4.12
C THR A 33 1.05 -4.99 3.66
N ILE A 34 1.74 -3.84 3.72
CA ILE A 34 3.18 -3.81 3.48
C ILE A 34 3.88 -4.16 4.79
N GLN A 35 4.83 -5.10 4.73
CA GLN A 35 5.80 -5.29 5.80
C GLN A 35 6.76 -4.10 5.77
N THR A 36 6.63 -3.17 6.70
CA THR A 36 7.53 -2.00 6.79
C THR A 36 8.80 -2.38 7.52
N GLU A 37 9.45 -3.46 7.10
CA GLU A 37 10.80 -3.76 7.58
C GLU A 37 11.71 -2.60 7.20
N GLU A 38 12.70 -2.27 8.05
CA GLU A 38 13.72 -1.24 7.76
C GLU A 38 14.70 -1.66 6.64
N VAL A 39 14.31 -2.64 5.82
CA VAL A 39 15.10 -3.20 4.73
C VAL A 39 14.63 -2.59 3.41
N THR A 40 15.58 -2.05 2.66
CA THR A 40 15.35 -1.55 1.30
C THR A 40 15.02 -2.72 0.37
N ASN A 41 13.90 -2.62 -0.32
CA ASN A 41 13.45 -3.58 -1.32
C ASN A 41 13.04 -2.83 -2.60
N GLN A 42 12.93 -3.55 -3.70
CA GLN A 42 12.38 -3.02 -4.94
C GLN A 42 10.86 -3.03 -4.88
N TYR A 43 10.27 -1.87 -5.08
CA TYR A 43 8.83 -1.67 -5.17
C TYR A 43 8.44 -1.06 -6.51
N THR A 44 7.40 -1.60 -7.14
CA THR A 44 6.69 -0.97 -8.25
C THR A 44 5.46 -0.25 -7.72
N ILE A 45 5.35 1.05 -7.98
CA ILE A 45 4.21 1.91 -7.66
C ILE A 45 3.48 2.21 -8.96
N THR A 46 2.20 1.88 -9.06
CA THR A 46 1.37 2.11 -10.25
C THR A 46 0.12 2.88 -9.90
N PHE A 47 -0.32 3.78 -10.77
CA PHE A 47 -1.60 4.48 -10.66
C PHE A 47 -2.38 4.40 -11.97
N TYR A 48 -3.69 4.26 -11.82
CA TYR A 48 -4.66 4.16 -12.90
C TYR A 48 -5.73 5.24 -12.73
N ASP A 49 -6.24 5.76 -13.84
CA ASP A 49 -7.38 6.68 -13.82
C ASP A 49 -8.64 5.93 -13.40
N ILE A 50 -9.39 6.46 -12.42
CA ILE A 50 -10.57 5.78 -11.87
C ILE A 50 -11.74 5.69 -12.85
N VAL A 51 -11.78 6.54 -13.88
CA VAL A 51 -12.85 6.60 -14.89
C VAL A 51 -12.51 5.73 -16.09
N THR A 52 -11.28 5.79 -16.59
CA THR A 52 -10.89 5.10 -17.82
C THR A 52 -10.21 3.75 -17.59
N ASP A 53 -9.76 3.47 -16.37
CA ASP A 53 -8.99 2.27 -16.01
C ASP A 53 -7.63 2.17 -16.72
N GLU A 54 -7.14 3.29 -17.27
CA GLU A 54 -5.86 3.35 -17.97
C GLU A 54 -4.71 3.65 -17.01
N LEU A 55 -3.56 3.03 -17.24
CA LEU A 55 -2.33 3.32 -16.50
C LEU A 55 -1.90 4.77 -16.78
N VAL A 56 -1.83 5.58 -15.73
CA VAL A 56 -1.41 6.99 -15.82
C VAL A 56 -0.02 7.24 -15.26
N TYR A 57 0.46 6.34 -14.39
CA TYR A 57 1.78 6.47 -13.79
C TYR A 57 2.32 5.10 -13.36
N GLU A 58 3.63 4.89 -13.56
CA GLU A 58 4.37 3.76 -13.03
C GLU A 58 5.77 4.24 -12.63
N GLU A 59 6.20 3.85 -11.43
CA GLU A 59 7.55 4.07 -10.94
C GLU A 59 8.07 2.81 -10.26
N VAL A 60 9.35 2.53 -10.46
CA VAL A 60 10.06 1.46 -9.76
C VAL A 60 11.13 2.09 -8.90
N ALA A 61 11.09 1.83 -7.59
CA ALA A 61 11.97 2.44 -6.61
C ALA A 61 12.56 1.40 -5.66
N CYS A 62 13.79 1.67 -5.24
CA CYS A 62 14.52 0.88 -4.26
C CYS A 62 14.51 1.58 -2.91
N VAL A 63 13.51 1.27 -2.10
CA VAL A 63 13.18 2.00 -0.87
C VAL A 63 12.67 1.05 0.21
N THR A 64 12.54 1.52 1.45
CA THR A 64 11.83 0.76 2.48
C THR A 64 10.34 0.69 2.16
N GLY A 65 9.63 -0.25 2.81
CA GLY A 65 8.18 -0.37 2.61
C GLY A 65 7.42 0.90 3.03
N GLN A 66 7.89 1.61 4.06
CA GLN A 66 7.26 2.87 4.48
C GLN A 66 7.49 3.99 3.48
N GLU A 67 8.70 4.13 2.97
CA GLU A 67 9.03 5.12 1.94
C GLU A 67 8.26 4.87 0.64
N ALA A 68 8.06 3.61 0.22
CA ALA A 68 7.23 3.29 -0.94
C ALA A 68 5.78 3.77 -0.78
N LEU A 69 5.23 3.70 0.45
CA LEU A 69 3.88 4.22 0.74
C LEU A 69 3.85 5.73 0.75
N ASP A 70 4.86 6.37 1.36
CA ASP A 70 4.93 7.83 1.41
C ASP A 70 5.13 8.42 0.00
N MET A 71 5.88 7.73 -0.86
CA MET A 71 6.00 8.04 -2.29
C MET A 71 4.65 7.90 -2.99
N ALA A 72 3.95 6.78 -2.80
CA ALA A 72 2.64 6.57 -3.41
C ALA A 72 1.63 7.67 -3.00
N ASP A 73 1.61 8.07 -1.73
CA ASP A 73 0.74 9.16 -1.27
C ASP A 73 1.10 10.50 -1.95
N ALA A 74 2.39 10.84 -2.06
CA ALA A 74 2.82 12.04 -2.76
C ALA A 74 2.47 12.03 -4.26
N ILE A 75 2.68 10.90 -4.93
CA ILE A 75 2.32 10.72 -6.34
C ILE A 75 0.80 10.86 -6.53
N ALA A 76 0.01 10.24 -5.64
CA ALA A 76 -1.45 10.35 -5.69
C ALA A 76 -1.89 11.81 -5.56
N GLU A 77 -1.31 12.59 -4.64
CA GLU A 77 -1.58 14.03 -4.49
C GLU A 77 -1.27 14.81 -5.77
N ASP A 78 -0.12 14.56 -6.39
CA ASP A 78 0.29 15.20 -7.65
C ASP A 78 -0.63 14.84 -8.83
N LEU A 79 -1.21 13.63 -8.82
CA LEU A 79 -2.19 13.16 -9.81
C LEU A 79 -3.62 13.66 -9.54
N GLY A 80 -3.83 14.52 -8.55
CA GLY A 80 -5.13 15.10 -8.21
C GLY A 80 -5.89 14.33 -7.12
N GLY A 81 -5.21 13.46 -6.40
CA GLY A 81 -5.69 12.70 -5.25
C GLY A 81 -6.40 11.40 -5.62
N TYR A 82 -6.70 10.60 -4.58
CA TYR A 82 -7.38 9.31 -4.71
C TYR A 82 -8.85 9.38 -5.21
N ASP A 83 -9.37 10.60 -5.43
CA ASP A 83 -10.66 10.82 -6.09
C ASP A 83 -10.55 10.74 -7.63
N LYS A 84 -9.32 10.77 -8.17
CA LYS A 84 -9.01 10.74 -9.60
C LYS A 84 -8.29 9.48 -10.01
N VAL A 85 -7.47 8.95 -9.13
CA VAL A 85 -6.64 7.78 -9.39
C VAL A 85 -6.78 6.75 -8.28
N TYR A 86 -6.54 5.50 -8.62
CA TYR A 86 -6.28 4.45 -7.64
C TYR A 86 -4.92 3.82 -7.94
N GLY A 87 -4.22 3.37 -6.91
CA GLY A 87 -2.85 2.89 -7.06
C GLY A 87 -2.54 1.60 -6.33
N TYR A 88 -1.48 0.93 -6.80
CA TYR A 88 -0.93 -0.28 -6.20
C TYR A 88 0.57 -0.09 -5.97
N VAL A 89 1.01 -0.50 -4.79
CA VAL A 89 2.42 -0.69 -4.46
C VAL A 89 2.68 -2.19 -4.43
N ARG A 90 3.65 -2.67 -5.21
CA ARG A 90 4.00 -4.09 -5.29
C ARG A 90 5.45 -4.28 -4.89
N LEU A 91 5.69 -5.17 -3.94
CA LEU A 91 7.03 -5.65 -3.62
C LEU A 91 7.49 -6.60 -4.72
N ASP A 92 8.54 -6.25 -5.46
CA ASP A 92 9.08 -7.09 -6.54
C ASP A 92 10.23 -7.97 -6.04
N GLY A 93 10.89 -7.58 -4.94
CA GLY A 93 11.95 -8.37 -4.30
C GLY A 93 13.07 -7.51 -3.76
N ALA A 94 14.27 -8.08 -3.66
CA ALA A 94 15.45 -7.34 -3.26
C ALA A 94 15.87 -6.37 -4.36
N CYS A 95 16.46 -5.24 -3.98
CA CYS A 95 17.10 -4.34 -4.93
C CYS A 95 18.29 -5.03 -5.60
N GLU A 96 18.21 -5.23 -6.91
CA GLU A 96 19.36 -5.61 -7.70
C GLU A 96 20.33 -4.42 -7.78
N LEU A 97 21.57 -4.63 -7.34
CA LEU A 97 22.68 -3.65 -7.41
C LEU A 97 23.29 -3.62 -8.82
#